data_AF-A0AA35TB95-F1
#
_entry.id   AF-A0AA35TB95-F1
#
_cell.length_a   1.000
_cell.length_b   1.000
_cell.length_c   1.000
_cell.angle_alpha   90.00
_cell.angle_beta   90.00
_cell.angle_gamma   90.00
#
_symmetry.space_group_name_H-M   'P 1'
#
loop_
_entity.id
_entity.type
_entity.pdbx_description
1 polymer ?
#
loop_
_entity_poly.entity_id
_entity_poly.type
_entity_poly.pdbx_seq_one_letter_code
_entity_poly.pdbx_strand_id
1 'polypeptide(L)'
;MYRYKRVFSIGTKAITTYNPNTHEVTNQWCYNEFVGIAPSPKASNEFIITMKKGRKTQQMTYSTEFRPEVLTRTLVSPHLCTSLTSHPSPPPTHFFLP
;
A
#
# COMPACT_ATOMS: atom_id res chain seq x y z
N MET A 1 10.44 5.09 21.37
CA MET A 1 11.39 5.09 20.23
C MET A 1 10.63 4.55 19.03
N TYR A 2 9.96 5.43 18.28
CA TYR A 2 9.04 5.04 17.21
C TYR A 2 9.84 4.47 16.03
N ARG A 3 9.84 3.13 15.90
CA ARG A 3 10.68 2.37 14.97
C ARG A 3 10.26 2.49 13.50
N TYR A 4 9.13 3.14 13.23
CA TYR A 4 8.49 3.19 11.93
C TYR A 4 8.17 4.64 11.57
N LYS A 5 8.53 5.06 10.36
CA LYS A 5 8.27 6.42 9.85
C LYS A 5 6.87 6.57 9.26
N ARG A 6 6.26 5.51 8.73
CA ARG A 6 4.92 5.53 8.11
C ARG A 6 4.18 4.22 8.31
N VAL A 7 2.86 4.27 8.37
CA VAL A 7 2.00 3.08 8.32
C VAL A 7 1.41 2.98 6.92
N PHE A 8 1.65 1.89 6.21
CA PHE A 8 1.09 1.59 4.90
C PHE A 8 -0.13 0.69 5.04
N SER A 9 -1.30 1.17 4.66
CA SER A 9 -2.57 0.47 4.78
C SER A 9 -3.11 0.11 3.41
N ILE A 10 -3.48 -1.15 3.27
CA ILE A 10 -4.20 -1.67 2.11
C ILE A 10 -5.68 -1.76 2.49
N GLY A 11 -6.44 -0.75 2.09
CA GLY A 11 -7.90 -0.72 2.27
C GLY A 11 -8.63 -1.29 1.06
N THR A 12 -9.93 -1.51 1.19
CA THR A 12 -10.76 -2.14 0.14
C THR A 12 -10.99 -1.23 -1.08
N LYS A 13 -10.91 0.09 -0.90
CA LYS A 13 -11.15 1.10 -1.96
C LYS A 13 -9.89 1.86 -2.39
N ALA A 14 -8.93 1.96 -1.47
CA ALA A 14 -7.76 2.79 -1.62
C ALA A 14 -6.60 2.26 -0.77
N ILE A 15 -5.39 2.57 -1.22
CA ILE A 15 -4.17 2.42 -0.43
C ILE A 15 -3.92 3.74 0.28
N THR A 16 -3.66 3.69 1.58
CA THR A 16 -3.48 4.88 2.41
C THR A 16 -2.21 4.75 3.23
N THR A 17 -1.47 5.84 3.38
CA THR A 17 -0.33 5.92 4.27
C THR A 17 -0.61 6.89 5.40
N TYR A 18 -0.27 6.50 6.63
CA TYR A 18 -0.54 7.28 7.84
C TYR A 18 0.74 7.66 8.56
N ASN A 19 0.69 8.77 9.29
CA ASN A 19 1.68 9.10 10.30
C ASN A 19 1.48 8.16 11.52
N PRO A 20 2.51 7.42 11.96
CA PRO A 20 2.38 6.46 13.05
C PRO A 20 2.10 7.10 14.42
N ASN A 21 2.34 8.41 14.58
CA ASN A 21 2.11 9.11 15.84
C ASN A 21 0.71 9.74 15.89
N THR A 22 0.29 10.40 14.81
CA THR A 22 -0.97 11.18 14.77
C THR A 22 -2.12 10.41 14.13
N HIS A 23 -1.86 9.25 13.50
CA HIS A 23 -2.81 8.51 12.68
C HIS A 23 -3.41 9.34 11.53
N GLU A 24 -2.79 10.47 11.18
CA GLU A 24 -3.23 11.31 10.07
C GLU A 24 -2.86 10.70 8.74
N VAL A 25 -3.77 10.81 7.79
CA VAL A 25 -3.53 10.41 6.40
C VAL A 25 -2.48 11.33 5.79
N THR A 26 -1.35 10.76 5.40
CA THR A 26 -0.28 11.48 4.68
C THR A 26 -0.44 11.37 3.18
N ASN A 27 -0.87 10.22 2.67
CA ASN A 27 -1.24 10.04 1.28
C ASN A 27 -2.35 9.00 1.18
N GLN A 28 -3.24 9.18 0.21
CA GLN A 28 -4.30 8.24 -0.10
C GLN A 28 -4.42 8.14 -1.62
N TRP A 29 -4.54 6.91 -2.10
CA TRP A 29 -4.69 6.64 -3.53
C TRP A 29 -5.76 5.60 -3.76
N CYS A 30 -6.76 5.99 -4.55
CA CYS A 30 -7.79 5.08 -5.01
C CYS A 30 -7.18 4.03 -5.95
N TYR A 31 -7.80 2.84 -6.02
CA TYR A 31 -7.30 1.78 -6.88
C TYR A 31 -7.34 2.10 -8.38
N ASN A 32 -8.16 3.07 -8.82
CA ASN A 32 -8.15 3.56 -10.20
C ASN A 32 -6.85 4.33 -10.55
N GLU A 33 -6.19 4.91 -9.55
CA GLU A 33 -4.90 5.58 -9.67
C GLU A 33 -3.76 4.58 -9.46
N PHE A 34 -4.01 3.46 -8.80
CA PHE A 34 -3.00 2.44 -8.54
C PHE A 34 -2.67 1.65 -9.81
N VAL A 35 -1.42 1.75 -10.27
CA VAL A 35 -0.95 1.02 -11.46
C VAL A 35 -0.36 -0.32 -11.07
N GLY A 36 0.41 -0.36 -9.98
CA GLY A 36 1.05 -1.59 -9.55
C GLY A 36 2.07 -1.40 -8.45
N ILE A 37 2.56 -2.53 -7.94
CA ILE A 37 3.64 -2.61 -6.97
C ILE A 37 4.69 -3.57 -7.51
N ALA A 38 5.96 -3.22 -7.34
CA ALA A 38 7.09 -4.05 -7.74
C ALA A 38 8.18 -4.00 -6.67
N PRO A 39 9.01 -5.04 -6.55
CA PRO A 39 10.23 -4.95 -5.75
C PRO A 39 11.20 -3.89 -6.30
N SER A 40 11.91 -3.21 -5.40
CA SER A 40 13.00 -2.32 -5.81
C SER A 40 14.20 -3.15 -6.29
N PRO A 41 14.84 -2.82 -7.42
CA PRO A 41 16.08 -3.47 -7.84
C PRO A 41 17.29 -3.04 -7.00
N LYS A 42 17.16 -1.97 -6.18
CA LYS A 42 18.27 -1.38 -5.43
C LYS A 42 18.50 -2.05 -4.07
N ALA A 43 17.43 -2.54 -3.45
CA ALA A 43 17.50 -3.15 -2.12
C ALA A 43 16.45 -4.24 -1.95
N SER A 44 16.86 -5.34 -1.31
CA SER A 44 16.00 -6.51 -1.04
C SER A 44 14.80 -6.20 -0.14
N ASN A 45 14.86 -5.11 0.61
CA ASN A 45 13.87 -4.72 1.61
C ASN A 45 13.01 -3.55 1.12
N GLU A 46 13.14 -3.16 -0.15
CA GLU A 46 12.42 -2.04 -0.73
C GLU A 46 11.42 -2.52 -1.79
N PHE A 47 10.32 -1.78 -1.89
CA PHE A 47 9.34 -1.92 -2.94
C PHE A 47 8.97 -0.55 -3.50
N ILE A 48 8.52 -0.54 -4.74
CA ILE A 48 8.12 0.63 -5.48
C ILE A 48 6.64 0.48 -5.81
N ILE A 49 5.83 1.44 -5.38
CA ILE A 49 4.46 1.57 -5.88
C ILE A 49 4.45 2.55 -7.05
N THR A 50 3.65 2.24 -8.05
CA THR A 50 3.46 3.05 -9.25
C THR A 50 2.00 3.51 -9.29
N MET A 51 1.80 4.82 -9.34
CA MET A 51 0.51 5.49 -9.24
C MET A 51 0.32 6.46 -10.41
N LYS A 52 -0.91 6.66 -10.88
CA LYS A 52 -1.27 7.70 -11.84
C LYS A 52 -1.81 8.90 -11.08
N LYS A 53 -1.13 10.03 -11.18
CA LYS A 53 -1.59 11.33 -10.70
C LYS A 53 -1.95 12.20 -11.90
N GLY A 54 -3.23 12.19 -12.27
CA GLY A 54 -3.72 12.83 -13.50
C GLY A 54 -3.14 12.14 -14.75
N ARG A 55 -2.42 12.90 -15.59
CA ARG A 55 -1.77 12.36 -16.81
C ARG A 55 -0.37 11.79 -16.58
N LYS A 56 0.21 11.98 -15.38
CA LYS A 56 1.59 11.56 -15.08
C LYS A 56 1.59 10.36 -14.15
N THR A 57 2.56 9.47 -14.35
CA THR A 57 2.83 8.36 -13.45
C THR A 57 3.84 8.82 -12.39
N GLN A 58 3.54 8.56 -11.13
CA GLN A 58 4.41 8.79 -9.97
C GLN A 58 4.85 7.45 -9.41
N GLN A 59 6.14 7.31 -9.13
CA GLN A 59 6.68 6.16 -8.42
C GLN A 59 7.13 6.59 -7.02
N MET A 60 6.86 5.74 -6.04
CA MET A 60 7.29 5.97 -4.66
C MET A 60 7.94 4.70 -4.12
N THR A 61 9.13 4.87 -3.54
CA THR A 61 9.89 3.77 -2.94
C THR A 61 9.66 3.75 -1.43
N TYR A 62 9.39 2.57 -0.90
CA TYR A 62 9.19 2.30 0.51
C TYR A 62 10.07 1.13 0.94
N SER A 63 10.58 1.19 2.16
CA SER A 63 11.36 0.12 2.79
C SER A 63 10.51 -0.62 3.82
N THR A 64 10.64 -1.94 3.89
CA THR A 64 10.02 -2.81 4.90
C THR A 64 10.75 -4.14 5.02
N GLU A 65 10.80 -4.67 6.24
CA GLU A 65 11.25 -6.04 6.52
C GLU A 65 10.25 -7.10 6.03
N PHE A 66 8.97 -6.73 5.87
CA PHE A 66 7.88 -7.62 5.44
C PHE A 66 7.55 -7.46 3.94
N ARG A 67 8.56 -7.16 3.10
CA ARG A 67 8.38 -6.93 1.65
C ARG A 67 7.55 -8.02 0.95
N PRO A 68 7.84 -9.33 1.12
CA PRO A 68 7.06 -10.36 0.43
C PRO A 68 5.58 -10.33 0.85
N GLU A 69 5.29 -10.07 2.12
CA GLU A 69 3.90 -10.01 2.60
C GLU A 69 3.16 -8.79 2.04
N VAL A 70 3.80 -7.62 2.02
CA VAL A 70 3.22 -6.41 1.43
C VAL A 70 2.91 -6.62 -0.06
N LEU A 71 3.86 -7.18 -0.81
CA LEU A 71 3.68 -7.48 -2.24
C LEU A 71 2.51 -8.44 -2.45
N THR A 72 2.50 -9.57 -1.74
CA THR A 72 1.46 -10.58 -1.88
C THR A 72 0.09 -10.03 -1.50
N ARG A 73 -0.05 -9.36 -0.34
CA ARG A 73 -1.35 -8.81 0.06
C ARG A 73 -1.85 -7.72 -0.88
N THR A 74 -0.95 -6.87 -1.39
CA THR A 74 -1.32 -5.82 -2.35
C THR A 74 -1.78 -6.41 -3.68
N LEU A 75 -1.16 -7.50 -4.16
CA LEU A 75 -1.53 -8.16 -5.41
C LEU A 75 -2.77 -9.05 -5.26
N VAL A 76 -2.99 -9.65 -4.09
CA VAL A 76 -4.19 -10.46 -3.81
C VAL A 76 -5.45 -9.59 -3.62
N SER A 77 -5.31 -8.41 -3.01
CA SER A 77 -6.43 -7.46 -2.77
C SER A 77 -7.28 -7.11 -4.01
N PRO A 78 -6.72 -6.77 -5.20
CA PRO A 78 -7.50 -6.41 -6.38
C PRO A 78 -8.38 -7.57 -6.89
N HIS A 79 -7.97 -8.83 -6.71
CA HIS A 79 -8.77 -9.99 -7.12
C HIS A 79 -9.92 -10.32 -6.14
N LEU A 80 -9.79 -9.94 -4.87
CA LEU A 80 -10.88 -10.04 -3.89
C LEU A 80 -11.97 -8.98 -4.10
N CYS A 81 -11.60 -7.81 -4.64
CA CYS A 81 -12.56 -6.73 -4.93
C CYS A 81 -13.57 -7.13 -6.04
N THR A 82 -13.20 -8.05 -6.94
CA THR A 82 -14.09 -8.51 -8.02
C THR A 82 -15.09 -9.60 -7.60
N SER A 83 -14.86 -10.29 -6.48
CA SER A 83 -15.62 -11.50 -6.11
C SER A 83 -16.60 -11.33 -4.94
N LEU A 84 -16.67 -10.17 -4.28
CA LEU A 84 -17.47 -10.01 -3.07
C LEU A 84 -18.46 -8.83 -3.18
N THR A 85 -19.54 -9.04 -3.92
CA THR A 85 -20.76 -8.21 -3.86
C THR A 85 -21.76 -8.69 -2.80
N SER A 86 -21.43 -9.66 -1.93
CA SER A 86 -22.39 -10.22 -0.97
C SER A 86 -21.91 -10.51 0.46
N HIS A 87 -20.66 -10.22 0.84
CA HIS A 87 -20.18 -10.47 2.22
C HIS A 87 -19.46 -9.25 2.84
N PRO A 88 -19.49 -9.09 4.17
CA PRO A 88 -18.90 -7.95 4.86
C PRO A 88 -17.40 -7.83 4.55
N SER A 89 -16.98 -6.64 4.15
CA SER A 89 -15.60 -6.35 3.74
C SER A 89 -14.60 -6.69 4.85
N PRO A 90 -13.49 -7.39 4.56
CA PRO A 90 -12.44 -7.61 5.55
C PRO A 90 -11.82 -6.27 6.01
N PRO A 91 -11.37 -6.18 7.27
CA PRO A 91 -10.75 -4.97 7.79
C PRO A 91 -9.47 -4.62 7.00
N PRO A 92 -9.13 -3.32 6.86
CA PRO A 92 -7.91 -2.88 6.20
C PRO A 92 -6.67 -3.53 6.84
N THR A 93 -5.73 -3.99 6.03
CA THR A 93 -4.45 -4.48 6.56
C THR A 93 -3.48 -3.31 6.70
N HIS A 94 -2.93 -3.14 7.90
CA HIS A 94 -1.92 -2.12 8.21
C HIS A 94 -0.52 -2.74 8.31
N PHE A 95 0.43 -2.17 7.58
CA PHE A 95 1.85 -2.50 7.61
C PHE A 95 2.64 -1.33 8.17
N PHE A 96 3.51 -1.59 9.13
CA PHE A 96 4.39 -0.56 9.69
C PHE A 96 5.71 -0.53 8.90
N LEU A 97 6.07 0.64 8.37
CA LEU A 97 7.26 0.83 7.53
C LEU A 97 8.35 1.58 8.29
N PRO A 98 9.60 1.09 8.34
CA PRO A 98 10.74 1.76 8.96
C PRO A 98 11.02 3.15 8.38
#